data_AF-A0AAW1B8D3-F1
#
_entry.id   AF-A0AAW1B8D3-F1
#
_cell.length_a   1.000
_cell.length_b   1.000
_cell.length_c   1.000
_cell.angle_alpha   90.00
_cell.angle_beta   90.00
_cell.angle_gamma   90.00
#
_symmetry.space_group_name_H-M   'P 1'
#
loop_
_entity.id
_entity.type
_entity.pdbx_description
1 polymer ?
#
loop_
_entity_poly.entity_id
_entity_poly.type
_entity_poly.pdbx_seq_one_letter_code
_entity_poly.pdbx_strand_id
1 'polypeptide(L)'
;MKADSSSSSSSSFSFFFISVSTGRKYSTTLWKMQEDLKAINHTITPELAALQQNETNNVKTLQKVEQMVKNLTKEAKKVKSQFQDQIKKLQGTLQRLKCDLEDTKHKGTGPERGCCSWGWHLFQQSCYWLSSAEKSWPEAKQDCEEKQAHLVIITSYLEKQFVFRLTKPNSVWIGLEFTGHMWSWVDWTPYIMSRTDWLSYETDFHRYCAVTYRGRLWDKTDCHFRFRWMCEMQALR
;
A
#
# COMPACT_ATOMS: atom_id res chain seq x y z
N MET A 1 55.51 -112.38 -14.49
CA MET A 1 54.74 -112.24 -15.75
C MET A 1 53.53 -111.35 -15.46
N LYS A 2 53.18 -110.55 -16.47
CA LYS A 2 52.30 -109.37 -16.61
C LYS A 2 51.06 -109.15 -15.71
N ALA A 3 50.66 -107.86 -15.75
CA ALA A 3 49.37 -107.20 -15.48
C ALA A 3 49.23 -106.61 -14.05
N ASP A 4 48.65 -105.43 -13.80
CA ASP A 4 48.22 -104.32 -14.67
C ASP A 4 47.90 -103.08 -13.80
N SER A 5 47.93 -101.90 -14.44
CA SER A 5 47.12 -100.69 -14.20
C SER A 5 46.83 -100.18 -12.77
N SER A 6 47.31 -98.97 -12.45
CA SER A 6 46.47 -97.85 -11.96
C SER A 6 47.32 -96.61 -11.66
N SER A 7 46.97 -95.46 -12.24
CA SER A 7 46.90 -94.16 -11.54
C SER A 7 46.82 -93.00 -12.54
N SER A 8 45.62 -92.44 -12.73
CA SER A 8 45.44 -91.10 -13.29
C SER A 8 44.00 -90.65 -13.06
N SER A 9 43.64 -90.37 -11.81
CA SER A 9 42.33 -89.85 -11.44
C SER A 9 42.44 -89.18 -10.06
N SER A 10 42.92 -87.93 -10.00
CA SER A 10 42.76 -87.15 -8.76
C SER A 10 42.73 -85.62 -8.90
N SER A 11 42.96 -85.03 -10.08
CA SER A 11 43.06 -83.55 -10.16
C SER A 11 41.85 -82.83 -10.77
N SER A 12 41.00 -83.49 -11.56
CA SER A 12 39.80 -82.85 -12.14
C SER A 12 38.57 -82.85 -11.23
N PHE A 13 38.46 -83.82 -10.31
CA PHE A 13 37.29 -83.92 -9.43
C PHE A 13 37.28 -82.83 -8.34
N SER A 14 38.44 -82.48 -7.76
CA SER A 14 38.51 -81.47 -6.69
C SER A 14 38.12 -80.06 -7.17
N PHE A 15 38.48 -79.64 -8.38
CA PHE A 15 38.05 -78.35 -8.93
C PHE A 15 36.54 -78.28 -9.24
N PHE A 16 35.96 -79.39 -9.74
CA PHE A 16 34.52 -79.47 -9.99
C PHE A 16 33.70 -79.46 -8.69
N PHE A 17 34.14 -80.20 -7.65
CA PHE A 17 33.46 -80.20 -6.35
C PHE A 17 33.56 -78.86 -5.62
N ILE A 18 34.69 -78.16 -5.73
CA ILE A 18 34.82 -76.79 -5.21
C ILE A 18 33.79 -75.90 -5.91
N SER A 19 33.78 -75.81 -7.25
CA SER A 19 32.83 -75.00 -8.02
C SER A 19 31.35 -75.30 -7.74
N VAL A 20 30.96 -76.57 -7.57
CA VAL A 20 29.58 -76.96 -7.23
C VAL A 20 29.23 -76.56 -5.79
N SER A 21 30.16 -76.71 -4.84
CA SER A 21 29.95 -76.31 -3.45
C SER A 21 29.88 -74.80 -3.26
N THR A 22 30.71 -74.02 -3.97
CA THR A 22 30.62 -72.56 -4.01
C THR A 22 29.33 -72.14 -4.69
N GLY A 23 28.96 -72.73 -5.83
CA GLY A 23 27.69 -72.45 -6.54
C GLY A 23 26.45 -72.68 -5.68
N ARG A 24 26.41 -73.76 -4.89
CA ARG A 24 25.32 -74.04 -3.93
C ARG A 24 25.31 -73.07 -2.74
N LYS A 25 26.47 -72.63 -2.25
CA LYS A 25 26.58 -71.54 -1.25
C LYS A 25 26.08 -70.20 -1.82
N TYR A 26 26.40 -69.87 -3.07
CA TYR A 26 25.90 -68.66 -3.73
C TYR A 26 24.38 -68.70 -3.92
N SER A 27 23.81 -69.82 -4.39
CA SER A 27 22.37 -70.01 -4.56
C SER A 27 21.57 -69.86 -3.25
N THR A 28 22.08 -70.44 -2.15
CA THR A 28 21.43 -70.32 -0.82
C THR A 28 21.55 -68.93 -0.22
N THR A 29 22.64 -68.21 -0.50
CA THR A 29 22.82 -66.81 -0.08
C THR A 29 21.88 -65.88 -0.84
N LEU A 30 21.73 -66.08 -2.15
CA LEU A 30 20.81 -65.32 -3.01
C LEU A 30 19.34 -65.48 -2.54
N TRP A 31 18.94 -66.70 -2.17
CA TRP A 31 17.59 -66.96 -1.69
C TRP A 31 17.30 -66.25 -0.36
N LYS A 32 18.25 -66.26 0.58
CA LYS A 32 18.13 -65.48 1.83
C LYS A 32 18.01 -63.98 1.56
N MET A 33 18.83 -63.43 0.67
CA MET A 33 18.74 -62.02 0.26
C MET A 33 17.38 -61.68 -0.36
N GLN A 34 16.77 -62.60 -1.12
CA GLN A 34 15.45 -62.40 -1.71
C GLN A 34 14.33 -62.40 -0.65
N GLU A 35 14.42 -63.23 0.38
CA GLU A 35 13.47 -63.21 1.50
C GLU A 35 13.64 -61.97 2.38
N ASP A 36 14.88 -61.54 2.66
CA ASP A 36 15.15 -60.29 3.37
C ASP A 36 14.61 -59.08 2.60
N LEU A 37 14.79 -59.05 1.28
CA LEU A 37 14.21 -58.02 0.42
C LEU A 37 12.67 -58.00 0.47
N LYS A 38 12.02 -59.17 0.50
CA LYS A 38 10.56 -59.26 0.65
C LYS A 38 10.11 -58.76 2.01
N ALA A 39 10.82 -59.12 3.08
CA ALA A 39 10.50 -58.69 4.44
C ALA A 39 10.65 -57.17 4.60
N ILE A 40 11.73 -56.60 4.06
CA ILE A 40 11.95 -55.15 4.01
C ILE A 40 10.84 -54.47 3.20
N ASN A 41 10.51 -55.00 2.02
CA ASN A 41 9.45 -54.44 1.17
C ASN A 41 8.09 -54.46 1.89
N HIS A 42 7.75 -55.56 2.57
CA HIS A 42 6.51 -55.67 3.35
C HIS A 42 6.47 -54.71 4.55
N THR A 43 7.63 -54.31 5.09
CA THR A 43 7.71 -53.37 6.22
C THR A 43 7.62 -51.91 5.75
N ILE A 44 8.31 -51.56 4.65
CA ILE A 44 8.36 -50.18 4.15
C ILE A 44 7.06 -49.76 3.45
N THR A 45 6.41 -50.66 2.71
CA THR A 45 5.17 -50.34 1.98
C THR A 45 4.04 -49.77 2.85
N PRO A 46 3.68 -50.35 4.02
CA PRO A 46 2.65 -49.78 4.88
C PRO A 46 3.06 -48.47 5.55
N GLU A 47 4.33 -48.31 5.93
CA GLU A 47 4.83 -47.04 6.48
C GLU A 47 4.76 -45.91 5.45
N LEU A 48 5.16 -46.18 4.21
CA LEU A 48 5.06 -45.22 3.11
C LEU A 48 3.59 -44.83 2.83
N ALA A 49 2.68 -45.82 2.84
CA ALA A 49 1.25 -45.56 2.67
C ALA A 49 0.67 -44.70 3.82
N ALA A 50 1.08 -44.96 5.07
CA ALA A 50 0.67 -44.16 6.22
C ALA A 50 1.18 -42.72 6.15
N LEU A 51 2.42 -42.51 5.70
CA LEU A 51 2.99 -41.18 5.46
C LEU A 51 2.26 -40.43 4.36
N GLN A 52 1.97 -41.08 3.22
CA GLN A 52 1.17 -40.50 2.13
C GLN A 52 -0.24 -40.12 2.60
N GLN A 53 -0.86 -40.94 3.44
CA GLN A 53 -2.17 -40.64 4.02
C GLN A 53 -2.11 -39.44 4.97
N ASN A 54 -1.08 -39.35 5.80
CA ASN A 54 -0.87 -38.21 6.69
C ASN A 54 -0.65 -36.91 5.89
N GLU A 55 0.17 -36.96 4.84
CA GLU A 55 0.37 -35.85 3.92
C GLU A 55 -0.96 -35.38 3.31
N THR A 56 -1.77 -36.32 2.82
CA THR A 56 -3.10 -36.02 2.26
C THR A 56 -4.02 -35.37 3.30
N ASN A 57 -4.00 -35.84 4.55
CA ASN A 57 -4.80 -35.26 5.64
C ASN A 57 -4.33 -33.85 6.01
N ASN A 58 -3.02 -33.61 6.00
CA ASN A 58 -2.43 -32.29 6.24
C ASN A 58 -2.81 -31.30 5.13
N VAL A 59 -2.75 -31.71 3.86
CA VAL A 59 -3.20 -30.89 2.71
C VAL A 59 -4.68 -30.50 2.86
N LYS A 60 -5.55 -31.45 3.23
CA LYS A 60 -6.98 -31.16 3.49
C LYS A 60 -7.17 -30.16 4.63
N THR A 61 -6.34 -30.25 5.68
CA THR A 61 -6.40 -29.33 6.81
C THR A 61 -5.94 -27.93 6.39
N LEU A 62 -4.86 -27.82 5.60
CA LEU A 62 -4.40 -26.55 5.05
C LEU A 62 -5.45 -25.86 4.17
N GLN A 63 -6.15 -26.62 3.31
CA GLN A 63 -7.25 -26.09 2.50
C GLN A 63 -8.40 -25.52 3.36
N LYS A 64 -8.74 -26.20 4.47
CA LYS A 64 -9.75 -25.69 5.42
C LYS A 64 -9.29 -24.39 6.06
N VAL A 65 -8.03 -24.33 6.51
CA VAL A 65 -7.44 -23.11 7.10
C VAL A 65 -7.45 -21.97 6.08
N GLU A 66 -7.06 -22.22 4.84
CA GLU A 66 -7.10 -21.22 3.77
C GLU A 66 -8.51 -20.66 3.55
N GLN A 67 -9.52 -21.54 3.55
CA GLN A 67 -10.92 -21.12 3.40
C GLN A 67 -11.39 -20.28 4.59
N MET A 68 -11.02 -20.65 5.81
CA MET A 68 -11.32 -19.86 7.01
C MET A 68 -10.66 -18.47 6.93
N VAL A 69 -9.40 -18.39 6.51
CA VAL A 69 -8.69 -17.12 6.31
C VAL A 69 -9.39 -16.26 5.26
N LYS A 70 -9.84 -16.85 4.14
CA LYS A 70 -10.63 -16.13 3.12
C LYS A 70 -11.96 -15.61 3.67
N ASN A 71 -12.64 -16.36 4.52
CA ASN A 71 -13.89 -15.91 5.13
C ASN A 71 -13.64 -14.79 6.15
N LEU A 72 -12.66 -14.95 7.04
CA LEU A 72 -12.27 -13.93 8.03
C LEU A 72 -11.82 -12.62 7.38
N THR A 73 -11.07 -12.69 6.29
CA THR A 73 -10.64 -11.48 5.56
C THR A 73 -11.82 -10.74 4.91
N LYS A 74 -12.86 -11.46 4.44
CA LYS A 74 -14.10 -10.85 3.95
C LYS A 74 -14.86 -10.17 5.09
N GLU A 75 -14.99 -10.82 6.24
CA GLU A 75 -15.63 -10.24 7.42
C GLU A 75 -14.89 -9.00 7.91
N ALA A 76 -13.56 -9.05 8.00
CA ALA A 76 -12.74 -7.90 8.39
C ALA A 76 -12.92 -6.71 7.43
N LYS A 77 -12.99 -6.96 6.11
CA LYS A 77 -13.29 -5.91 5.11
C LYS A 77 -14.68 -5.31 5.33
N LYS A 78 -15.69 -6.13 5.60
CA LYS A 78 -17.07 -5.68 5.86
C LYS A 78 -17.14 -4.84 7.14
N VAL A 79 -16.49 -5.27 8.22
CA VAL A 79 -16.43 -4.50 9.47
C VAL A 79 -15.72 -3.16 9.25
N LYS A 80 -14.62 -3.16 8.48
CA LYS A 80 -13.91 -1.92 8.12
C LYS A 80 -14.81 -0.93 7.38
N SER A 81 -15.56 -1.37 6.39
CA SER A 81 -16.47 -0.47 5.65
C SER A 81 -17.60 0.04 6.54
N GLN A 82 -18.20 -0.82 7.38
CA GLN A 82 -19.25 -0.41 8.32
C GLN A 82 -18.75 0.66 9.32
N PHE A 83 -17.55 0.47 9.87
CA PHE A 83 -16.95 1.43 10.78
C PHE A 83 -16.63 2.76 10.08
N GLN A 84 -16.13 2.71 8.84
CA GLN A 84 -15.91 3.91 8.02
C GLN A 84 -17.21 4.68 7.76
N ASP A 85 -18.31 4.00 7.48
CA ASP A 85 -19.62 4.63 7.27
C ASP A 85 -20.16 5.29 8.55
N GLN A 86 -19.99 4.62 9.70
CA GLN A 86 -20.36 5.19 10.99
C GLN A 86 -19.52 6.44 11.34
N ILE A 87 -18.21 6.41 11.08
CA ILE A 87 -17.33 7.57 11.26
C ILE A 87 -17.82 8.74 10.39
N LYS A 88 -18.10 8.51 9.11
CA LYS A 88 -18.61 9.57 8.22
C LYS A 88 -19.91 10.18 8.73
N LYS A 89 -20.85 9.34 9.19
CA LYS A 89 -22.12 9.81 9.75
C LYS A 89 -21.91 10.64 11.02
N LEU A 90 -21.04 10.19 11.93
CA LEU A 90 -20.72 10.91 13.16
C LEU A 90 -20.05 12.26 12.85
N GLN A 91 -19.09 12.27 11.93
CA GLN A 91 -18.44 13.49 11.46
C GLN A 91 -19.46 14.48 10.87
N GLY A 92 -20.43 14.02 10.07
CA GLY A 92 -21.49 14.87 9.54
C GLY A 92 -22.45 15.43 10.61
N THR A 93 -22.72 14.70 11.68
CA THR A 93 -23.50 15.21 12.82
C THR A 93 -22.72 16.21 13.66
N LEU A 94 -21.46 15.90 14.00
CA LEU A 94 -20.57 16.83 14.69
C LEU A 94 -20.39 18.12 13.90
N GLN A 95 -20.33 18.00 12.58
CA GLN A 95 -20.25 19.14 11.69
C GLN A 95 -21.47 20.06 11.81
N ARG A 96 -22.69 19.51 11.73
CA ARG A 96 -23.93 20.29 11.90
C ARG A 96 -24.01 20.98 13.26
N LEU A 97 -23.68 20.25 14.33
CA LEU A 97 -23.65 20.83 15.67
C LEU A 97 -22.63 21.97 15.79
N LYS A 98 -21.48 21.86 15.12
CA LYS A 98 -20.50 22.95 15.04
C LYS A 98 -21.07 24.16 14.30
N CYS A 99 -21.77 23.94 13.18
CA CYS A 99 -22.45 25.02 12.44
C CYS A 99 -23.45 25.77 13.31
N ASP A 100 -24.34 25.03 13.99
CA ASP A 100 -25.38 25.60 14.84
C ASP A 100 -24.76 26.41 16.00
N LEU A 101 -23.64 25.94 16.55
CA LEU A 101 -22.90 26.64 17.59
C LEU A 101 -22.24 27.93 17.07
N GLU A 102 -21.68 27.92 15.86
CA GLU A 102 -21.08 29.11 15.24
C GLU A 102 -22.13 30.17 14.92
N ASP A 103 -23.31 29.78 14.42
CA ASP A 103 -24.44 30.69 14.15
C ASP A 103 -24.95 31.37 15.44
N THR A 104 -25.14 30.58 16.51
CA THR A 104 -25.57 31.12 17.81
C THR A 104 -24.57 32.10 18.44
N LYS A 105 -23.26 31.92 18.18
CA LYS A 105 -22.21 32.81 18.68
C LYS A 105 -22.22 34.19 18.00
N HIS A 106 -22.70 34.29 16.76
CA HIS A 106 -22.65 35.53 15.97
C HIS A 106 -23.93 36.37 15.97
N LYS A 107 -24.93 36.03 16.82
CA LYS A 107 -26.17 36.80 17.04
C LYS A 107 -26.81 37.35 15.74
N GLY A 108 -26.77 36.58 14.65
CA GLY A 108 -27.54 36.86 13.42
C GLY A 108 -27.20 38.14 12.63
N THR A 109 -26.14 38.90 12.95
CA THR A 109 -25.84 40.19 12.28
C THR A 109 -24.42 40.32 11.70
N GLY A 110 -23.65 39.23 11.61
CA GLY A 110 -22.32 39.23 10.97
C GLY A 110 -22.34 38.83 9.48
N PRO A 111 -21.39 39.32 8.66
CA PRO A 111 -21.22 38.90 7.26
C PRO A 111 -20.63 37.49 7.10
N GLU A 112 -20.25 36.82 8.20
CA GLU A 112 -19.72 35.45 8.24
C GLU A 112 -20.85 34.44 8.51
N ARG A 113 -21.82 34.37 7.59
CA ARG A 113 -22.81 33.29 7.60
C ARG A 113 -22.30 32.15 6.72
N GLY A 114 -22.02 31.01 7.35
CA GLY A 114 -21.69 29.79 6.65
C GLY A 114 -21.08 28.76 7.58
N CYS A 115 -20.94 27.54 7.09
CA CYS A 115 -20.33 26.47 7.86
C CYS A 115 -19.36 25.65 7.01
N CYS A 116 -18.30 25.19 7.67
CA CYS A 116 -17.18 24.47 7.05
C CYS A 116 -16.92 23.13 7.71
N SER A 117 -16.82 22.08 6.88
CA SER A 117 -16.47 20.70 7.26
C SER A 117 -15.35 20.60 8.29
N TRP A 118 -15.30 19.51 9.05
CA TRP A 118 -14.34 19.38 10.14
C TRP A 118 -12.90 19.47 9.62
N GLY A 119 -12.06 20.26 10.30
CA GLY A 119 -10.70 20.57 9.86
C GLY A 119 -10.60 21.69 8.82
N TRP A 120 -11.72 22.24 8.35
CA TRP A 120 -11.76 23.45 7.52
C TRP A 120 -11.99 24.68 8.40
N HIS A 121 -11.39 25.79 8.00
CA HIS A 121 -11.49 27.09 8.65
C HIS A 121 -12.45 27.97 7.86
N LEU A 122 -13.49 28.49 8.52
CA LEU A 122 -14.38 29.48 7.93
C LEU A 122 -13.68 30.84 7.91
N PHE A 123 -13.75 31.51 6.76
CA PHE A 123 -13.45 32.93 6.65
C PHE A 123 -14.36 33.53 5.58
N GLN A 124 -15.12 34.56 5.98
CA GLN A 124 -16.16 35.15 5.14
C GLN A 124 -17.15 34.08 4.63
N GLN A 125 -17.16 33.80 3.32
CA GLN A 125 -18.10 32.89 2.66
C GLN A 125 -17.41 31.65 2.08
N SER A 126 -16.16 31.41 2.47
CA SER A 126 -15.32 30.31 2.01
C SER A 126 -14.77 29.49 3.18
N CYS A 127 -14.50 28.22 2.89
CA CYS A 127 -13.88 27.26 3.79
C CYS A 127 -12.49 26.93 3.29
N TYR A 128 -11.51 26.95 4.19
CA TYR A 128 -10.11 26.75 3.86
C TYR A 128 -9.53 25.56 4.61
N TRP A 129 -8.81 24.68 3.93
CA TRP A 129 -8.17 23.51 4.52
C TRP A 129 -6.69 23.49 4.21
N LEU A 130 -5.87 23.46 5.27
CA LEU A 130 -4.43 23.37 5.17
C LEU A 130 -3.99 21.92 5.32
N SER A 131 -3.22 21.42 4.36
CA SER A 131 -2.69 20.06 4.42
C SER A 131 -1.66 19.88 5.54
N SER A 132 -1.63 18.68 6.12
CA SER A 132 -0.53 18.25 7.00
C SER A 132 0.65 17.66 6.21
N ALA A 133 0.35 17.04 5.07
CA ALA A 133 1.31 16.40 4.17
C ALA A 133 1.83 17.36 3.09
N GLU A 134 2.86 16.93 2.37
CA GLU A 134 3.49 17.69 1.28
C GLU A 134 3.34 16.97 -0.07
N LYS A 135 2.98 17.74 -1.09
CA LYS A 135 2.71 17.27 -2.46
C LYS A 135 3.32 18.23 -3.49
N SER A 136 3.54 17.74 -4.71
CA SER A 136 3.79 18.64 -5.84
C SER A 136 2.56 19.49 -6.12
N TRP A 137 2.73 20.62 -6.82
CA TRP A 137 1.59 21.49 -7.11
C TRP A 137 0.48 20.77 -7.91
N PRO A 138 0.80 19.95 -8.95
CA PRO A 138 -0.24 19.17 -9.65
C PRO A 138 -0.94 18.16 -8.76
N GLU A 139 -0.19 17.44 -7.90
CA GLU A 139 -0.75 16.49 -6.93
C GLU A 139 -1.65 17.18 -5.90
N ALA A 140 -1.28 18.39 -5.47
CA ALA A 140 -2.03 19.22 -4.54
C ALA A 140 -3.32 19.76 -5.17
N LYS A 141 -3.27 20.20 -6.44
CA LYS A 141 -4.46 20.59 -7.20
C LYS A 141 -5.47 19.45 -7.28
N GLN A 142 -5.01 18.27 -7.68
CA GLN A 142 -5.85 17.07 -7.74
C GLN A 142 -6.45 16.72 -6.37
N ASP A 143 -5.67 16.85 -5.29
CA ASP A 143 -6.15 16.56 -3.93
C ASP A 143 -7.29 17.49 -3.47
N CYS A 144 -7.27 18.76 -3.88
CA CYS A 144 -8.38 19.68 -3.64
C CYS A 144 -9.60 19.32 -4.49
N GLU A 145 -9.41 18.99 -5.76
CA GLU A 145 -10.51 18.57 -6.66
C GLU A 145 -11.23 17.32 -6.16
N GLU A 146 -10.48 16.34 -5.62
CA GLU A 146 -11.03 15.14 -4.98
C GLU A 146 -11.88 15.46 -3.73
N LYS A 147 -11.65 16.62 -3.10
CA LYS A 147 -12.44 17.16 -1.97
C LYS A 147 -13.55 18.12 -2.42
N GLN A 148 -13.86 18.17 -3.72
CA GLN A 148 -14.82 19.12 -4.30
C GLN A 148 -14.45 20.58 -3.98
N ALA A 149 -13.15 20.86 -3.96
CA ALA A 149 -12.54 22.16 -3.69
C ALA A 149 -11.56 22.52 -4.82
N HIS A 150 -10.96 23.69 -4.74
CA HIS A 150 -9.82 24.08 -5.57
C HIS A 150 -8.65 24.51 -4.69
N LEU A 151 -7.44 24.62 -5.23
CA LEU A 151 -6.37 25.32 -4.53
C LEU A 151 -6.80 26.78 -4.28
N VAL A 152 -6.46 27.33 -3.12
CA VAL A 152 -6.94 28.64 -2.67
C VAL A 152 -6.68 29.76 -3.68
N ILE A 153 -7.71 30.57 -3.95
CA ILE A 153 -7.67 31.71 -4.86
C ILE A 153 -7.78 32.98 -4.02
N ILE A 154 -6.71 33.78 -3.99
CA ILE A 154 -6.66 34.94 -3.10
C ILE A 154 -7.09 36.20 -3.84
N THR A 155 -8.30 36.67 -3.56
CA THR A 155 -8.95 37.78 -4.28
C THR A 155 -9.01 39.08 -3.48
N SER A 156 -8.78 39.03 -2.16
CA SER A 156 -8.85 40.22 -1.30
C SER A 156 -7.67 40.35 -0.33
N TYR A 157 -7.41 41.58 0.12
CA TYR A 157 -6.38 41.84 1.14
C TYR A 157 -6.67 41.09 2.46
N LEU A 158 -7.94 41.06 2.90
CA LEU A 158 -8.31 40.40 4.14
C LEU A 158 -8.13 38.88 4.05
N GLU A 159 -8.50 38.28 2.92
CA GLU A 159 -8.26 36.87 2.63
C GLU A 159 -6.77 36.54 2.61
N LYS A 160 -5.96 37.38 1.96
CA LYS A 160 -4.50 37.23 1.96
C LYS A 160 -3.92 37.19 3.38
N GLN A 161 -4.37 38.09 4.25
CA GLN A 161 -3.93 38.12 5.65
C GLN A 161 -4.40 36.89 6.44
N PHE A 162 -5.61 36.40 6.17
CA PHE A 162 -6.15 35.19 6.77
C PHE A 162 -5.31 33.96 6.36
N VAL A 163 -5.11 33.75 5.06
CA VAL A 163 -4.28 32.69 4.49
C VAL A 163 -2.88 32.71 5.10
N PHE A 164 -2.21 33.85 5.12
CA PHE A 164 -0.88 33.97 5.70
C PHE A 164 -0.79 33.69 7.20
N ARG A 165 -1.86 33.94 7.95
CA ARG A 165 -1.90 33.60 9.38
C ARG A 165 -1.94 32.09 9.58
N LEU A 166 -2.66 31.37 8.72
CA LEU A 166 -2.77 29.91 8.78
C LEU A 166 -1.52 29.20 8.25
N THR A 167 -0.85 29.76 7.24
CA THR A 167 0.30 29.07 6.63
C THR A 167 1.60 29.24 7.41
N LYS A 168 1.74 30.29 8.23
CA LYS A 168 2.97 30.53 9.01
C LYS A 168 3.34 29.37 9.95
N PRO A 169 4.63 29.00 10.04
CA PRO A 169 5.78 29.57 9.32
C PRO A 169 6.08 28.90 7.96
N ASN A 170 5.23 27.97 7.51
CA ASN A 170 5.48 27.10 6.37
C ASN A 170 5.27 27.82 5.03
N SER A 171 5.97 27.34 4.01
CA SER A 171 5.63 27.64 2.61
C SER A 171 4.53 26.70 2.14
N VAL A 172 3.51 27.25 1.50
CA VAL A 172 2.28 26.53 1.15
C VAL A 172 1.87 26.87 -0.26
N TRP A 173 1.58 25.86 -1.08
CA TRP A 173 1.02 26.01 -2.41
C TRP A 173 -0.32 26.74 -2.37
N ILE A 174 -0.46 27.70 -3.28
CA ILE A 174 -1.72 28.39 -3.57
C ILE A 174 -2.13 28.10 -5.02
N GLY A 175 -3.37 28.44 -5.37
CA GLY A 175 -3.95 28.14 -6.68
C GLY A 175 -3.45 29.02 -7.81
N LEU A 176 -2.17 29.41 -7.83
CA LEU A 176 -1.61 30.31 -8.82
C LEU A 176 -0.44 29.65 -9.56
N GLU A 177 -0.54 29.59 -10.89
CA GLU A 177 0.50 29.05 -11.78
C GLU A 177 0.88 30.04 -12.88
N PHE A 178 2.11 29.95 -13.36
CA PHE A 178 2.63 30.69 -14.50
C PHE A 178 2.78 29.73 -15.68
N THR A 179 2.05 29.99 -16.76
CA THR A 179 1.99 29.11 -17.94
C THR A 179 2.99 29.50 -19.04
N GLY A 180 4.05 30.25 -18.68
CA GLY A 180 5.07 30.74 -19.62
C GLY A 180 4.78 32.13 -20.19
N HIS A 181 3.54 32.61 -20.06
CA HIS A 181 3.12 33.93 -20.56
C HIS A 181 2.51 34.82 -19.48
N MET A 182 1.70 34.25 -18.58
CA MET A 182 0.97 35.00 -17.56
C MET A 182 0.71 34.13 -16.33
N TRP A 183 0.58 34.78 -15.18
CA TRP A 183 0.09 34.15 -13.96
C TRP A 183 -1.44 34.04 -14.02
N SER A 184 -1.95 32.86 -13.70
CA SER A 184 -3.39 32.61 -13.64
C SER A 184 -3.74 31.80 -12.41
N TRP A 185 -4.90 32.10 -11.85
CA TRP A 185 -5.52 31.28 -10.82
C TRP A 185 -6.06 29.97 -11.42
N VAL A 186 -6.30 28.97 -10.58
CA VAL A 186 -6.83 27.65 -10.99
C VAL A 186 -8.26 27.70 -11.54
N ASP A 187 -8.98 28.80 -11.35
CA ASP A 187 -10.27 29.10 -11.98
C ASP A 187 -10.12 29.82 -13.34
N TRP A 188 -8.89 29.92 -13.84
CA TRP A 188 -8.49 30.60 -15.08
C TRP A 188 -8.53 32.13 -15.03
N THR A 189 -8.77 32.73 -13.86
CA THR A 189 -8.72 34.18 -13.69
C THR A 189 -7.27 34.68 -13.80
N PRO A 190 -6.96 35.61 -14.72
CA PRO A 190 -5.63 36.22 -14.82
C PRO A 190 -5.21 36.96 -13.54
N TYR A 191 -3.94 36.86 -13.18
CA TYR A 191 -3.35 37.61 -12.07
C TYR A 191 -2.22 38.52 -12.56
N ILE A 192 -2.27 39.78 -12.15
CA ILE A 192 -1.23 40.77 -12.41
C ILE A 192 -0.33 40.84 -11.18
N MET A 193 0.95 40.53 -11.34
CA MET A 193 1.92 40.60 -10.25
C MET A 193 2.04 42.01 -9.68
N SER A 194 2.04 42.10 -8.35
CA SER A 194 2.41 43.33 -7.63
C SER A 194 3.80 43.19 -7.00
N ARG A 195 4.66 44.20 -7.17
CA ARG A 195 5.99 44.23 -6.52
C ARG A 195 5.95 44.18 -5.00
N THR A 196 4.83 44.58 -4.38
CA THR A 196 4.67 44.53 -2.92
C THR A 196 4.36 43.13 -2.39
N ASP A 197 3.95 42.23 -3.29
CA ASP A 197 3.36 40.96 -2.92
C ASP A 197 4.30 39.78 -3.13
N TRP A 198 5.33 39.95 -3.95
CA TRP A 198 6.23 38.87 -4.38
C TRP A 198 7.65 39.07 -3.87
N LEU A 199 8.31 37.97 -3.50
CA LEU A 199 9.73 37.95 -3.13
C LEU A 199 10.62 38.24 -4.35
N SER A 200 10.27 37.66 -5.50
CA SER A 200 10.91 37.90 -6.79
C SER A 200 9.85 38.28 -7.82
N TYR A 201 10.10 39.34 -8.58
CA TYR A 201 9.17 39.87 -9.59
C TYR A 201 9.52 39.43 -11.02
N GLU A 202 10.72 38.91 -11.24
CA GLU A 202 11.17 38.50 -12.58
C GLU A 202 10.52 37.18 -12.99
N THR A 203 9.93 37.13 -14.18
CA THR A 203 9.37 35.92 -14.80
C THR A 203 10.14 35.62 -16.08
N ASP A 204 10.82 34.48 -16.14
CA ASP A 204 11.36 33.92 -17.38
C ASP A 204 10.30 32.98 -18.03
N PHE A 205 10.64 32.33 -19.14
CA PHE A 205 9.70 31.51 -19.92
C PHE A 205 9.44 30.09 -19.36
N HIS A 206 9.90 29.76 -18.14
CA HIS A 206 9.61 28.46 -17.52
C HIS A 206 8.22 28.43 -16.86
N ARG A 207 7.67 27.23 -16.66
CA ARG A 207 6.45 27.06 -15.86
C ARG A 207 6.81 27.15 -14.38
N TYR A 208 6.08 27.98 -13.65
CA TYR A 208 6.24 28.16 -12.21
C TYR A 208 4.92 28.01 -11.48
N CYS A 209 5.00 27.66 -10.20
CA CYS A 209 3.87 27.62 -9.30
C CYS A 209 4.15 28.50 -8.09
N ALA A 210 3.12 29.10 -7.51
CA ALA A 210 3.27 30.05 -6.42
C ALA A 210 3.12 29.39 -5.04
N VAL A 211 4.03 29.71 -4.13
CA VAL A 211 3.90 29.41 -2.70
C VAL A 211 3.74 30.67 -1.87
N THR A 212 3.11 30.56 -0.71
CA THR A 212 3.30 31.55 0.35
C THR A 212 4.72 31.49 0.89
N TYR A 213 5.30 32.64 1.25
CA TYR A 213 6.65 32.77 1.80
C TYR A 213 6.62 33.59 3.09
N ARG A 214 7.04 32.95 4.20
CA ARG A 214 7.07 33.52 5.57
C ARG A 214 5.76 34.22 5.97
N GLY A 215 4.65 33.79 5.38
CA GLY A 215 3.31 34.39 5.47
C GLY A 215 3.27 35.93 5.32
N ARG A 216 4.02 36.46 4.35
CA ARG A 216 3.96 37.88 3.98
C ARG A 216 4.03 38.11 2.47
N LEU A 217 4.78 37.26 1.77
CA LEU A 217 5.00 37.38 0.34
C LEU A 217 4.61 36.08 -0.36
N TRP A 218 4.52 36.15 -1.68
CA TRP A 218 4.48 34.99 -2.55
C TRP A 218 5.86 34.77 -3.14
N ASP A 219 6.17 33.52 -3.47
CA ASP A 219 7.40 33.17 -4.17
C ASP A 219 7.08 32.23 -5.33
N LYS A 220 7.86 32.36 -6.41
CA LYS A 220 7.77 31.48 -7.58
C LYS A 220 8.72 30.31 -7.40
N THR A 221 8.28 29.11 -7.71
CA THR A 221 9.12 27.92 -7.57
C THR A 221 8.71 26.83 -8.56
N ASP A 222 9.57 25.83 -8.76
CA ASP A 222 9.28 24.69 -9.63
C ASP A 222 8.08 23.91 -9.08
N CYS A 223 7.07 23.68 -9.93
CA CYS A 223 5.83 23.01 -9.58
C CYS A 223 6.00 21.58 -9.04
N HIS A 224 7.16 20.94 -9.26
CA HIS A 224 7.45 19.58 -8.82
C HIS A 224 8.04 19.53 -7.40
N PHE A 225 8.40 20.66 -6.80
CA PHE A 225 8.76 20.69 -5.39
C PHE A 225 7.59 20.29 -4.52
N ARG A 226 7.89 19.79 -3.32
CA ARG A 226 6.88 19.31 -2.39
C ARG A 226 6.68 20.35 -1.29
N PHE A 227 5.46 20.85 -1.18
CA PHE A 227 5.04 21.74 -0.10
C PHE A 227 3.68 21.31 0.41
N ARG A 228 3.32 21.80 1.60
CA ARG A 228 1.91 21.79 2.03
C ARG A 228 1.08 22.60 1.05
N TRP A 229 -0.22 22.37 1.01
CA TRP A 229 -1.13 23.11 0.14
C TRP A 229 -2.38 23.51 0.89
N MET A 230 -3.07 24.53 0.37
CA MET A 230 -4.33 24.97 0.93
C MET A 230 -5.44 24.90 -0.11
N CYS A 231 -6.52 24.20 0.26
CA CYS A 231 -7.73 24.11 -0.53
C CYS A 231 -8.75 25.15 -0.06
N GLU A 232 -9.63 25.56 -0.97
CA GLU A 232 -10.75 26.46 -0.74
C GLU A 232 -12.01 25.90 -1.40
N MET A 233 -13.15 26.07 -0.73
CA MET A 233 -14.49 25.83 -1.28
C MET A 233 -15.49 26.84 -0.71
N GLN A 234 -16.63 27.01 -1.37
CA GLN A 234 -17.73 27.81 -0.84
C GLN A 234 -18.24 27.22 0.49
N ALA A 235 -18.48 28.07 1.49
CA ALA A 235 -19.13 27.66 2.73
C ALA A 235 -20.59 27.24 2.50
N LEU A 236 -21.04 26.22 3.25
CA LEU A 236 -22.44 25.80 3.24
C LEU A 236 -23.29 26.87 3.94
N ARG A 237 -24.44 27.20 3.36
CA ARG A 237 -25.44 28.09 3.94
C ARG A 237 -26.64 27.33 4.48
#